data_AF-A0A9D8AMZ3-F1
#
_entry.id   AF-A0A9D8AMZ3-F1
#
_cell.length_a   1.000
_cell.length_b   1.000
_cell.length_c   1.000
_cell.angle_alpha   90.00
_cell.angle_beta   90.00
_cell.angle_gamma   90.00
#
_symmetry.space_group_name_H-M   'P 1'
#
loop_
_entity.id
_entity.type
_entity.pdbx_description
1 polymer ?
#
loop_
_entity_poly.entity_id
_entity_poly.type
_entity_poly.pdbx_seq_one_letter_code
_entity_poly.pdbx_strand_id
1 'polypeptide(L)'
;MSRKISIPRGCFNTGKIKLSQEILLNARVIAKGRRIRNLQHLLDKHGGIASKWVKKSSAPFEIEGDLYEYHWYKHHGIGRFEIKLKKVKQL
;
A
#
# COMPACT_ATOMS: atom_id res chain seq x y z
N MET A 1 15.16 -6.09 -24.98
CA MET A 1 15.72 -4.98 -24.18
C MET A 1 15.02 -4.96 -22.81
N SER A 2 15.51 -5.75 -21.86
CA SER A 2 14.89 -5.90 -20.53
C SER A 2 15.29 -4.74 -19.63
N ARG A 3 14.33 -3.90 -19.24
CA ARG A 3 14.57 -2.82 -18.28
C ARG A 3 14.77 -3.45 -16.90
N LYS A 4 16.01 -3.45 -16.41
CA LYS A 4 16.35 -3.84 -15.05
C LYS A 4 15.74 -2.82 -14.09
N ILE A 5 14.66 -3.19 -13.41
CA ILE A 5 14.15 -2.41 -12.28
C ILE A 5 14.90 -2.93 -11.06
N SER A 6 15.98 -2.24 -10.69
CA SER A 6 16.67 -2.48 -9.41
C SER A 6 15.71 -2.10 -8.29
N ILE A 7 15.33 -3.09 -7.46
CA ILE A 7 14.47 -2.85 -6.30
C ILE A 7 15.36 -2.87 -5.06
N PRO A 8 15.56 -1.72 -4.38
CA PRO A 8 16.54 -1.67 -3.32
C PRO A 8 16.00 -2.38 -2.07
N ARG A 9 16.86 -3.17 -1.43
CA ARG A 9 16.59 -3.76 -0.12
C ARG A 9 16.76 -2.67 0.93
N GLY A 10 15.65 -2.10 1.39
CA GLY A 10 15.67 -1.12 2.46
C GLY A 10 14.26 -0.68 2.83
N CYS A 11 14.01 -0.47 4.12
CA CYS A 11 12.82 0.25 4.57
C CYS A 11 12.78 1.63 3.90
N PHE A 12 11.98 1.78 2.85
CA PHE A 12 11.86 3.05 2.13
C PHE A 12 11.04 4.05 2.96
N ASN A 13 11.77 4.99 3.57
CA ASN A 13 11.22 6.27 4.01
C ASN A 13 10.86 7.11 2.77
N THR A 14 9.56 7.31 2.58
CA THR A 14 8.88 8.49 1.99
C THR A 14 9.58 9.27 0.85
N GLY A 15 9.83 8.62 -0.29
CA GLY A 15 9.63 9.27 -1.60
C GLY A 15 8.17 9.06 -2.02
N LYS A 16 7.52 10.00 -2.73
CA LYS A 16 6.13 9.82 -3.21
C LYS A 16 6.07 8.62 -4.18
N ILE A 17 5.86 7.40 -3.67
CA ILE A 17 5.67 6.20 -4.49
C ILE A 17 4.36 6.37 -5.26
N LYS A 18 4.47 6.54 -6.58
CA LYS A 18 3.32 6.60 -7.47
C LYS A 18 2.98 5.18 -7.92
N LEU A 19 1.92 4.61 -7.34
CA LEU A 19 1.35 3.34 -7.83
C LEU A 19 0.81 3.51 -9.26
N SER A 20 1.08 2.55 -10.12
CA SER A 20 0.54 2.50 -11.49
C SER A 20 -0.98 2.35 -11.48
N GLN A 21 -1.64 2.74 -12.58
CA GLN A 21 -3.10 2.57 -12.70
C GLN A 21 -3.51 1.10 -12.61
N GLU A 22 -2.74 0.21 -13.23
CA GLU A 22 -2.96 -1.23 -13.17
C GLU A 22 -2.98 -1.78 -11.73
N ILE A 23 -2.00 -1.37 -10.91
CA ILE A 23 -1.97 -1.75 -9.49
C ILE A 23 -3.22 -1.26 -8.76
N LEU A 24 -3.67 -0.04 -9.06
CA LEU A 24 -4.84 0.55 -8.40
C LEU A 24 -6.15 -0.11 -8.80
N LEU A 25 -6.28 -0.52 -10.06
CA LEU A 25 -7.45 -1.20 -10.60
C LEU A 25 -7.59 -2.60 -9.99
N ASN A 26 -6.49 -3.33 -9.85
CA ASN A 26 -6.46 -4.66 -9.25
C ASN A 26 -6.37 -4.65 -7.71
N ALA A 27 -6.51 -3.49 -7.08
CA ALA A 27 -6.33 -3.34 -5.64
C ALA A 27 -7.56 -3.72 -4.82
N ARG A 28 -7.42 -4.74 -3.96
CA ARG A 28 -8.44 -5.16 -3.01
C ARG A 28 -8.42 -4.35 -1.71
N VAL A 29 -9.57 -4.21 -1.08
CA VAL A 29 -9.68 -3.63 0.28
C VAL A 29 -9.53 -4.74 1.31
N ILE A 30 -8.60 -4.58 2.25
CA ILE A 30 -8.31 -5.57 3.29
C ILE A 30 -8.80 -5.15 4.68
N ALA A 31 -9.02 -3.86 4.91
CA ALA A 31 -9.67 -3.35 6.11
C ALA A 31 -10.34 -2.00 5.85
N LYS A 32 -11.38 -1.65 6.61
CA LYS A 32 -12.10 -0.38 6.53
C LYS A 32 -12.41 0.17 7.91
N GLY A 33 -12.37 1.50 8.04
CA GLY A 33 -12.70 2.23 9.25
C GLY A 33 -12.11 1.60 10.51
N ARG A 34 -12.95 1.37 11.52
CA ARG A 34 -12.54 0.86 12.85
C ARG A 34 -11.87 -0.53 12.82
N ARG A 35 -12.00 -1.29 11.72
CA ARG A 35 -11.28 -2.57 11.54
C ARG A 35 -9.80 -2.38 11.19
N ILE A 36 -9.38 -1.15 10.90
CA ILE A 36 -7.97 -0.80 10.70
C ILE A 36 -7.32 -0.67 12.07
N ARG A 37 -6.37 -1.55 12.39
CA ARG A 37 -5.67 -1.56 13.69
C ARG A 37 -5.03 -0.20 14.05
N ASN A 38 -4.42 0.45 13.07
CA ASN A 38 -3.74 1.74 13.27
C ASN A 38 -4.62 2.93 12.87
N LEU A 39 -5.95 2.81 12.98
CA LEU A 39 -6.85 3.89 12.56
C LEU A 39 -6.57 5.20 13.33
N GLN A 40 -6.37 5.13 14.64
CA GLN A 40 -6.15 6.30 15.47
C GLN A 40 -4.94 7.11 14.97
N HIS A 41 -3.82 6.42 14.68
CA HIS A 41 -2.63 7.04 14.09
C HIS A 41 -2.93 7.81 12.79
N LEU A 42 -3.79 7.25 11.92
CA LEU A 42 -4.17 7.90 10.66
C LEU A 42 -5.02 9.15 10.90
N LEU A 43 -5.92 9.10 11.88
CA LEU A 43 -6.74 10.25 12.27
C LEU A 43 -5.88 11.35 12.87
N ASP A 44 -4.96 11.01 13.77
CA ASP A 44 -4.09 11.99 14.44
C ASP A 44 -3.14 12.67 13.44
N LYS A 45 -2.59 11.90 12.49
CA LYS A 45 -1.58 12.38 11.55
C LYS A 45 -2.14 13.04 10.29
N HIS A 46 -3.27 12.54 9.80
CA HIS A 46 -3.84 12.94 8.49
C HIS A 46 -5.29 13.41 8.57
N GLY A 47 -5.93 13.32 9.75
CA GLY A 47 -7.31 13.74 9.95
C GLY A 47 -8.34 12.89 9.23
N GLY A 48 -9.49 13.52 8.96
CA GLY A 48 -10.60 12.94 8.22
C GLY A 48 -11.51 12.03 9.06
N ILE A 49 -12.54 11.49 8.39
CA ILE A 49 -13.55 10.65 9.03
C ILE A 49 -13.11 9.18 9.03
N ALA A 50 -13.17 8.54 10.19
CA ALA A 50 -12.86 7.12 10.42
C ALA A 50 -13.47 6.19 9.35
N SER A 51 -14.77 6.30 9.08
CA SER A 51 -15.48 5.44 8.12
C SER A 51 -15.00 5.55 6.67
N LYS A 52 -14.32 6.65 6.32
CA LYS A 52 -13.79 6.90 4.97
C LYS A 52 -12.36 6.39 4.78
N TRP A 53 -11.72 5.88 5.83
CA TRP A 53 -10.41 5.23 5.76
C TRP A 53 -10.53 3.78 5.30
N VAL A 54 -9.71 3.39 4.33
CA VAL A 54 -9.56 2.02 3.85
C VAL A 54 -8.09 1.63 3.80
N LYS A 55 -7.80 0.38 4.14
CA LYS A 55 -6.51 -0.25 3.88
C LYS A 55 -6.65 -1.12 2.64
N LYS A 56 -5.76 -0.94 1.67
CA LYS A 56 -5.74 -1.72 0.43
C LYS A 56 -4.48 -2.56 0.31
N SER A 57 -4.60 -3.64 -0.46
CA SER A 57 -3.47 -4.42 -0.96
C SER A 57 -3.56 -4.54 -2.48
N SER A 58 -2.40 -4.57 -3.17
CA SER A 58 -2.34 -4.95 -4.58
C SER A 58 -2.52 -6.46 -4.75
N ALA A 59 -2.68 -6.90 -5.99
CA ALA A 59 -2.37 -8.28 -6.34
C ALA A 59 -0.88 -8.58 -6.07
N PRO A 60 -0.52 -9.83 -5.74
CA PRO A 60 0.87 -10.26 -5.71
C PRO A 60 1.54 -10.07 -7.07
N PHE A 61 2.81 -9.69 -7.06
CA PHE A 61 3.64 -9.62 -8.26
C PHE A 61 5.06 -10.08 -7.92
N GLU A 62 5.78 -10.56 -8.93
CA GLU A 62 7.12 -11.11 -8.76
C GLU A 62 8.20 -10.06 -8.98
N ILE A 63 9.22 -10.09 -8.12
CA ILE A 63 10.45 -9.31 -8.24
C ILE A 63 11.59 -10.28 -7.92
N GLU A 64 12.48 -10.53 -8.90
CA GLU A 64 13.69 -11.35 -8.70
C GLU A 64 13.40 -12.74 -8.08
N GLY A 65 12.32 -13.40 -8.50
CA GLY A 65 11.93 -14.73 -7.99
C GLY A 65 11.11 -14.71 -6.68
N ASP A 66 10.90 -13.54 -6.09
CA ASP A 66 10.15 -13.37 -4.85
C ASP A 66 8.79 -12.68 -5.11
N LEU A 67 7.73 -13.14 -4.43
CA LEU A 67 6.40 -12.50 -4.50
C LEU A 67 6.27 -11.34 -3.52
N TYR A 68 5.69 -10.23 -3.98
CA TYR A 68 5.43 -9.03 -3.17
C TYR A 68 4.01 -8.49 -3.39
N GLU A 69 3.49 -7.80 -2.37
CA GLU A 69 2.25 -7.01 -2.42
C GLU A 69 2.53 -5.58 -1.94
N TYR A 70 1.93 -4.58 -2.59
CA TYR A 70 1.85 -3.21 -2.07
C TYR A 70 0.70 -3.08 -1.08
N HIS A 71 0.97 -2.52 0.10
CA HIS A 71 -0.03 -2.20 1.11
C HIS A 71 -0.07 -0.69 1.34
N TRP A 72 -1.26 -0.09 1.42
CA TRP A 72 -1.40 1.34 1.71
C TRP A 72 -2.72 1.68 2.40
N TYR A 73 -2.78 2.88 2.95
CA TYR A 73 -4.02 3.49 3.43
C TYR A 73 -4.54 4.48 2.41
N LYS A 74 -5.86 4.55 2.25
CA LYS A 74 -6.54 5.54 1.42
C LYS A 74 -7.69 6.14 2.21
N HIS A 75 -7.82 7.44 2.16
CA HIS A 75 -9.01 8.15 2.62
C HIS A 75 -9.77 8.72 1.42
N HIS A 76 -11.10 8.58 1.44
CA HIS A 76 -11.96 9.17 0.43
C HIS A 76 -12.06 10.70 0.62
N GLY A 77 -11.33 11.44 -0.20
CA GLY A 77 -11.31 12.91 -0.23
C GLY A 77 -9.97 13.52 0.18
N ILE A 78 -9.09 12.77 0.86
CA ILE A 78 -7.75 13.25 1.24
C ILE A 78 -6.66 12.65 0.34
N GLY A 79 -6.64 11.32 0.16
CA GLY A 79 -5.62 10.70 -0.68
C GLY A 79 -5.12 9.33 -0.21
N ARG A 80 -3.90 8.97 -0.63
CA ARG A 80 -3.22 7.70 -0.33
C ARG A 80 -2.00 7.96 0.54
N PHE A 81 -1.80 7.11 1.53
CA PHE A 81 -0.79 7.29 2.59
C PHE A 81 -0.09 5.97 2.91
N GLU A 82 1.13 6.10 3.43
CA GLU A 82 1.96 5.01 3.95
C GLU A 82 2.00 3.77 3.05
N ILE A 83 2.33 3.98 1.78
CA ILE A 83 2.53 2.90 0.81
C ILE A 83 3.78 2.11 1.23
N LYS A 84 3.64 0.80 1.38
CA LYS A 84 4.71 -0.12 1.77
C LYS A 84 4.70 -1.32 0.84
N LEU A 85 5.88 -1.79 0.46
CA LEU A 85 6.08 -3.06 -0.24
C LEU A 85 6.26 -4.17 0.80
N LYS A 86 5.55 -5.28 0.66
CA LYS A 86 5.61 -6.41 1.59
C LYS A 86 5.89 -7.70 0.82
N LYS A 87 6.94 -8.43 1.20
CA LYS A 87 7.18 -9.79 0.69
C LYS A 87 6.07 -10.72 1.15
N VAL A 88 5.47 -11.44 0.20
CA VAL A 88 4.50 -12.51 0.45
C VAL A 88 5.29 -13.75 0.82
N LYS A 89 5.01 -14.34 1.98
CA LYS A 89 5.51 -15.67 2.29
C LYS A 89 4.65 -16.67 1.52
N GLN A 90 5.23 -17.44 0.61
CA GLN A 90 4.62 -18.70 0.19
C GLN A 90 4.65 -19.65 1.40
N LEU A 91 3.52 -20.27 1.67
CA LEU A 91 3.37 -21.32 2.68
C LEU A 91 4.06 -22.59 2.22
#